data_AF-A0A3D5BV87-F1
#
_entry.id   AF-A0A3D5BV87-F1
#
_cell.length_a   1.000
_cell.length_b   1.000
_cell.length_c   1.000
_cell.angle_alpha   90.00
_cell.angle_beta   90.00
_cell.angle_gamma   90.00
#
_symmetry.space_group_name_H-M   'P 1'
#
loop_
_entity.id
_entity.type
_entity.pdbx_description
1 polymer ?
#
loop_
_entity_poly.entity_id
_entity_poly.type
_entity_poly.pdbx_seq_one_letter_code
_entity_poly.pdbx_strand_id
1 'polypeptide(L)'
;MPGYNLTVLGLELSFAADVPPERIHQAVDFVHKRYSELQGRASNMSKERLLTYLALSLADDYLHDQGRLSQLEGNLQQLLSKIDSPEEQQT
;
A
#
# COMPACT_ATOMS: atom_id res chain seq x y z
N MET A 1 -17.36 1.20 -14.23
CA MET A 1 -16.11 1.76 -13.66
C MET A 1 -16.17 3.27 -13.80
N PRO A 2 -16.21 4.03 -12.70
CA PRO A 2 -16.08 5.48 -12.77
C PRO A 2 -14.70 5.86 -13.32
N GLY A 3 -14.69 6.86 -14.20
CA GLY A 3 -13.47 7.47 -14.74
C GLY A 3 -13.14 8.73 -13.94
N TYR A 4 -11.89 8.85 -13.54
CA TYR A 4 -11.35 9.98 -12.79
C TYR A 4 -10.36 10.76 -13.64
N ASN A 5 -10.50 12.08 -13.68
CA ASN A 5 -9.47 12.97 -14.24
C ASN A 5 -8.65 13.53 -13.08
N LEU A 6 -7.38 13.14 -13.01
CA LEU A 6 -6.50 13.40 -11.88
C LEU A 6 -5.23 14.12 -12.35
N THR A 7 -4.73 15.04 -11.53
CA THR A 7 -3.40 15.63 -11.73
C THR A 7 -2.43 15.00 -10.74
N VAL A 8 -1.51 14.17 -11.23
CA VAL A 8 -0.54 13.45 -10.39
C VAL A 8 0.88 13.89 -10.76
N LEU A 9 1.60 14.52 -9.83
CA LEU A 9 2.99 14.98 -10.03
C LEU A 9 3.18 15.85 -11.30
N GLY A 10 2.16 16.66 -11.61
CA GLY A 10 2.10 17.56 -12.76
C GLY A 10 1.65 16.92 -14.07
N LEU A 11 1.16 15.67 -14.04
CA LEU A 11 0.62 14.97 -15.21
C LEU A 11 -0.90 14.85 -15.08
N GLU A 12 -1.62 15.19 -16.14
CA GLU A 12 -3.05 14.92 -16.24
C GLU A 12 -3.28 13.49 -16.70
N LEU A 13 -4.06 12.74 -15.94
CA LEU A 13 -4.32 11.31 -16.15
C LEU A 13 -5.81 11.04 -16.11
N SER A 14 -6.30 10.27 -17.08
CA SER A 14 -7.61 9.64 -17.01
C SER A 14 -7.45 8.23 -16.45
N PHE A 15 -8.00 8.00 -15.25
CA PHE A 15 -7.85 6.76 -14.49
C PHE A 15 -9.21 6.13 -14.23
N ALA A 16 -9.43 4.92 -14.73
CA ALA A 16 -10.66 4.16 -14.51
C ALA A 16 -10.45 3.16 -13.37
N ALA A 17 -11.23 3.28 -12.28
CA ALA A 17 -11.12 2.38 -11.15
C ALA A 17 -12.46 2.22 -10.43
N ASP A 18 -12.73 1.01 -9.92
CA ASP A 18 -13.96 0.72 -9.18
C ASP A 18 -13.76 0.97 -7.68
N VAL A 19 -13.52 2.22 -7.33
CA VAL A 19 -13.25 2.65 -5.96
C VAL A 19 -13.95 3.98 -5.70
N PRO A 20 -14.26 4.32 -4.44
CA PRO A 20 -14.81 5.62 -4.10
C PRO A 20 -13.84 6.76 -4.43
N PRO A 21 -14.35 7.96 -4.82
CA PRO A 21 -13.52 9.12 -5.12
C PRO A 21 -12.56 9.48 -3.98
N GLU A 22 -12.98 9.35 -2.73
CA GLU A 22 -12.18 9.67 -1.54
C GLU A 22 -10.91 8.82 -1.49
N ARG A 23 -11.02 7.53 -1.82
CA ARG A 23 -9.88 6.60 -1.84
C ARG A 23 -8.88 6.95 -2.93
N ILE A 24 -9.37 7.39 -4.10
CA ILE A 24 -8.52 7.85 -5.20
C ILE A 24 -7.76 9.12 -4.80
N HIS A 25 -8.44 10.11 -4.23
CA HIS A 25 -7.80 11.35 -3.81
C HIS A 25 -6.76 11.11 -2.71
N GLN A 26 -7.06 10.24 -1.74
CA GLN A 26 -6.08 9.82 -0.73
C GLN A 26 -4.84 9.18 -1.34
N ALA A 27 -4.99 8.36 -2.40
CA ALA A 27 -3.85 7.78 -3.10
C ALA A 27 -3.00 8.85 -3.81
N VAL A 28 -3.64 9.86 -4.44
CA VAL A 28 -2.94 10.98 -5.07
C VAL A 28 -2.14 11.78 -4.04
N ASP A 29 -2.78 12.16 -2.93
CA ASP A 29 -2.14 12.91 -1.84
C ASP A 29 -0.96 12.13 -1.25
N PHE A 30 -1.13 10.83 -1.06
CA PHE A 30 -0.08 9.95 -0.57
C PHE A 30 1.14 9.91 -1.51
N VAL A 31 0.90 9.78 -2.82
CA VAL A 31 1.96 9.80 -3.84
C VAL A 31 2.69 11.15 -3.84
N HIS A 32 1.98 12.27 -3.75
CA HIS A 32 2.61 13.61 -3.71
C HIS A 32 3.45 13.80 -2.45
N LYS A 33 2.94 13.37 -1.29
CA LYS A 33 3.67 13.44 -0.03
C LYS A 33 4.96 12.63 -0.08
N ARG A 34 4.89 11.36 -0.49
CA ARG A 34 6.07 10.50 -0.60
C ARG A 34 7.09 11.05 -1.61
N TYR A 35 6.63 11.57 -2.75
CA TYR A 35 7.51 12.23 -3.72
C TYR A 35 8.23 13.43 -3.10
N SER A 36 7.53 14.30 -2.38
CA SER A 36 8.12 15.48 -1.72
C SER A 36 9.17 15.10 -0.66
N GLU A 37 8.87 14.08 0.15
CA GLU A 37 9.81 13.53 1.13
C GLU A 37 11.09 12.99 0.48
N LEU A 38 10.95 12.28 -0.65
CA LEU A 38 12.09 11.76 -1.40
C LEU A 38 12.91 12.88 -2.05
N GLN A 39 12.23 13.88 -2.63
CA GLN A 39 12.88 15.04 -3.23
C GLN A 39 13.72 15.81 -2.22
N GLY A 40 13.23 15.98 -0.98
CA GLY A 40 13.97 16.64 0.10
C GLY A 40 15.23 15.90 0.56
N ARG A 41 15.27 14.56 0.38
CA ARG A 41 16.43 13.72 0.75
C ARG A 41 17.45 13.55 -0.38
N ALA A 42 17.03 13.74 -1.63
CA ALA A 42 17.83 13.43 -2.81
C ALA A 42 17.99 14.67 -3.72
N SER A 43 18.77 15.66 -3.28
CA SER A 43 18.94 16.95 -3.98
C SER A 43 19.54 16.84 -5.40
N ASN A 44 20.12 15.69 -5.77
CA ASN A 44 20.85 15.49 -7.03
C ASN A 44 20.23 14.42 -7.95
N MET A 45 19.00 13.95 -7.70
CA MET A 45 18.35 12.96 -8.56
C MET A 45 17.49 13.61 -9.65
N SER A 46 17.51 13.04 -10.86
CA SER A 46 16.56 13.40 -11.92
C SER A 46 15.13 12.98 -11.53
N LYS A 47 14.12 13.67 -12.09
CA LYS A 47 12.71 13.34 -11.86
C LYS A 47 12.40 11.87 -12.18
N GLU A 48 12.95 11.34 -13.26
CA GLU A 48 12.78 9.94 -13.66
C GLU A 48 13.33 8.97 -12.61
N ARG A 49 14.57 9.17 -12.15
CA ARG A 49 15.17 8.32 -11.10
C ARG A 49 14.38 8.38 -9.80
N LEU A 50 13.89 9.56 -9.44
CA LEU A 50 13.07 9.77 -8.26
C LEU A 50 11.73 9.02 -8.36
N LEU A 51 11.08 9.06 -9.52
CA LEU A 51 9.85 8.31 -9.79
C LEU A 51 10.07 6.79 -9.78
N THR A 52 11.18 6.31 -10.34
CA THR A 52 11.54 4.89 -10.28
C THR A 52 11.78 4.43 -8.84
N TYR A 53 12.46 5.26 -8.04
CA TYR A 53 12.65 4.98 -6.61
C TYR A 53 11.33 4.97 -5.85
N LEU A 54 10.46 5.94 -6.11
CA LEU A 54 9.12 5.99 -5.52
C LEU A 54 8.32 4.73 -5.86
N ALA A 55 8.26 4.34 -7.14
CA ALA A 55 7.55 3.14 -7.58
C ALA A 55 8.09 1.87 -6.90
N LEU A 56 9.42 1.73 -6.80
CA LEU A 56 10.05 0.61 -6.11
C LEU A 56 9.70 0.59 -4.62
N SER A 57 9.77 1.74 -3.94
CA SER A 57 9.44 1.84 -2.51
C SER A 57 7.97 1.51 -2.23
N LEU A 58 7.05 1.93 -3.11
CA LEU A 58 5.63 1.62 -2.97
C LEU A 58 5.33 0.14 -3.20
N ALA A 59 6.04 -0.49 -4.15
CA ALA A 59 5.92 -1.93 -4.40
C ALA A 59 6.47 -2.76 -3.23
N ASP A 60 7.61 -2.35 -2.65
CA ASP A 60 8.20 -3.00 -1.47
C ASP A 60 7.28 -2.88 -0.25
N ASP A 61 6.79 -1.67 0.05
CA ASP A 61 5.81 -1.41 1.13
C ASP A 61 4.55 -2.28 0.95
N TYR A 62 4.02 -2.37 -0.27
CA TYR A 62 2.85 -3.20 -0.58
C TYR A 62 3.10 -4.70 -0.32
N LEU A 63 4.24 -5.23 -0.78
CA LEU A 63 4.60 -6.63 -0.57
C LEU A 63 4.83 -6.94 0.92
N HIS A 64 5.46 -6.00 1.64
CA HIS A 64 5.67 -6.12 3.09
C HIS A 64 4.35 -6.19 3.85
N ASP A 65 3.42 -5.27 3.56
CA ASP A 65 2.10 -5.22 4.20
C ASP A 65 1.27 -6.46 3.87
N GLN A 66 1.32 -6.96 2.63
CA GLN A 66 0.65 -8.20 2.24
C GLN A 66 1.19 -9.42 3.02
N GLY A 67 2.50 -9.51 3.19
CA GLY A 67 3.13 -10.56 4.00
C GLY A 67 2.70 -10.49 5.48
N ARG A 68 2.66 -9.28 6.04
CA ARG A 68 2.22 -9.06 7.43
C ARG A 68 0.75 -9.42 7.64
N LEU A 69 -0.13 -9.10 6.69
CA LEU A 69 -1.54 -9.52 6.73
C LEU A 69 -1.68 -11.04 6.72
N SER A 70 -0.98 -11.73 5.82
CA SER A 70 -1.01 -13.20 5.77
C SER A 70 -0.50 -13.84 7.06
N GLN A 71 0.57 -13.29 7.64
CA GLN A 71 1.07 -13.76 8.93
C GLN A 71 0.05 -13.56 10.06
N LEU A 72 -0.63 -12.42 10.09
CA LEU A 72 -1.66 -12.14 11.08
C LEU A 72 -2.86 -13.08 10.94
N GLU A 73 -3.31 -13.33 9.73
CA GLU A 73 -4.37 -14.31 9.43
C GLU A 73 -3.97 -15.72 9.91
N GLY A 74 -2.74 -16.15 9.63
CA GLY A 74 -2.22 -17.43 10.10
C GLY A 74 -2.16 -17.53 11.63
N ASN A 75 -1.72 -16.47 12.30
CA ASN A 75 -1.71 -16.41 13.77
C ASN A 75 -3.12 -16.47 14.35
N LEU A 76 -4.10 -15.78 13.75
CA LEU A 76 -5.49 -15.84 14.18
C LEU A 76 -6.09 -17.24 13.99
N GLN A 77 -5.82 -17.90 12.87
CA GLN A 77 -6.23 -19.30 12.65
C GLN A 77 -5.63 -20.25 13.68
N GLN A 78 -4.36 -20.07 14.05
CA GLN A 78 -3.71 -20.87 15.10
C GLN A 78 -4.32 -20.63 16.49
N LEU A 79 -4.76 -19.39 16.78
CA LEU A 79 -5.42 -19.09 18.05
C LEU A 79 -6.83 -19.70 18.08
N LEU A 80 -7.58 -19.61 16.99
CA LEU A 80 -8.91 -20.22 16.89
C LEU A 80 -8.86 -21.73 17.02
N SER A 81 -7.90 -22.41 16.37
CA SER A 81 -7.78 -23.87 16.47
C SER A 81 -7.45 -24.36 17.89
N LYS A 82 -6.73 -23.54 18.68
CA LYS A 82 -6.47 -23.81 20.10
C LYS A 82 -7.70 -23.61 20.98
N ILE A 83 -8.62 -22.73 20.60
CA ILE A 83 -9.88 -22.49 21.33
C ILE A 83 -10.88 -23.61 21.01
N ASP A 84 -10.95 -24.05 19.74
CA ASP A 84 -11.84 -25.13 19.29
C ASP A 84 -11.37 -26.54 19.70
N SER A 85 -10.13 -26.67 20.20
CA SER A 85 -9.59 -27.91 20.74
C SER A 85 -9.47 -27.79 22.27
N PRO A 86 -10.58 -27.91 23.04
CA PRO A 86 -10.45 -28.01 24.48
C PRO A 86 -9.62 -29.25 24.76
N GLU A 87 -8.52 -29.07 25.49
CA GLU A 87 -7.61 -30.12 25.89
C GLU A 87 -8.41 -31.35 26.36
N GLU A 88 -8.33 -32.45 25.62
CA GLU A 88 -8.56 -33.78 26.18
C GLU A 88 -7.45 -34.00 27.20
N GLN A 89 -7.66 -33.46 28.40
CA GLN A 89 -6.86 -33.77 29.57
C GLN A 89 -7.14 -35.24 29.89
N GLN A 90 -6.29 -36.09 29.33
CA GLN A 90 -6.17 -37.51 29.67
C GLN A 90 -6.08 -37.64 31.20
N THR A 91 -7.13 -38.21 31.80
CA THR A 91 -7.07 -38.81 33.14
C THR A 91 -7.81 -40.15 33.10
#